data_AF-A0A8T3BMW8-F1
#
_entry.id   AF-A0A8T3BMW8-F1
#
_cell.length_a   1.000
_cell.length_b   1.000
_cell.length_c   1.000
_cell.angle_alpha   90.00
_cell.angle_beta   90.00
_cell.angle_gamma   90.00
#
_symmetry.space_group_name_H-M   'P 1'
#
loop_
_entity.id
_entity.type
_entity.pdbx_description
1 polymer ?
#
loop_
_entity_poly.entity_id
_entity_poly.type
_entity_poly.pdbx_seq_one_letter_code
_entity_poly.pdbx_strand_id
1 'polypeptide(L)'
;MDVCHLILGRPWQFDVDAHYEGRANVYSLDWKGRKLRLLPKPTEASMSVTGATKQAAAHLVSGPVLIQSWREPSPMFALLIVETTEREAADTVYAEDIRLLLQQFKDVCPHELPAELPPLRNIQHQIDFHPNAMLPNLPHYRLSPKEQQILAGIVDDLLQKQLIQSSLSPCAVPALLVQKRTVIGECV
;
A
#
# COMPACT_ATOMS: atom_id res chain seq x y z
N MET A 1 28.18 16.47 -12.30
CA MET A 1 27.20 15.44 -12.72
C MET A 1 25.93 15.76 -11.94
N ASP A 2 24.98 16.41 -12.60
CA ASP A 2 23.86 17.05 -11.91
C ASP A 2 22.76 16.02 -11.61
N VAL A 3 22.32 16.02 -10.35
CA VAL A 3 21.45 15.02 -9.71
C VAL A 3 20.13 14.78 -10.46
N CYS A 4 19.70 15.72 -11.32
CA CYS A 4 18.47 15.58 -12.11
C CYS A 4 18.56 14.56 -13.25
N HIS A 5 19.75 14.12 -13.66
CA HIS A 5 19.88 13.02 -14.63
C HIS A 5 19.48 11.65 -14.06
N LEU A 6 19.48 11.50 -12.71
CA LEU A 6 19.32 10.21 -12.05
C LEU A 6 17.86 9.80 -11.85
N ILE A 7 16.93 10.76 -11.82
CA ILE A 7 15.53 10.50 -11.47
C ILE A 7 14.65 10.26 -12.71
N LEU A 8 14.90 10.99 -13.80
CA LEU A 8 14.04 10.97 -15.00
C LEU A 8 14.75 10.48 -16.27
N GLY A 9 16.08 10.45 -16.28
CA GLY A 9 16.89 9.99 -17.41
C GLY A 9 17.01 10.99 -18.57
N ARG A 10 18.04 10.78 -19.41
CA ARG A 10 18.31 11.59 -20.63
C ARG A 10 17.19 11.55 -21.67
N PRO A 11 16.52 10.41 -21.95
CA PRO A 11 15.45 10.34 -22.95
C PRO A 11 14.30 11.29 -22.62
N TRP A 12 13.84 11.28 -21.35
CA TRP A 12 12.76 12.15 -20.91
C TRP A 12 13.13 13.63 -20.95
N GLN A 13 14.35 14.00 -20.57
CA GLN A 13 14.82 15.40 -20.64
C GLN A 13 14.84 15.92 -22.08
N PHE A 14 15.15 15.05 -23.05
CA PHE A 14 15.13 15.38 -24.48
C PHE A 14 13.69 15.53 -24.98
N ASP A 15 12.79 14.61 -24.62
CA ASP A 15 11.40 14.61 -25.08
C ASP A 15 10.57 15.81 -24.57
N VAL A 16 10.95 16.36 -23.41
CA VAL A 16 10.20 17.45 -22.72
C VAL A 16 10.95 18.80 -22.80
N ASP A 17 12.03 18.87 -23.59
CA ASP A 17 12.91 20.04 -23.76
C ASP A 17 13.26 20.72 -22.42
N ALA A 18 13.74 19.92 -21.46
CA ALA A 18 14.05 20.40 -20.12
C ALA A 18 15.37 21.17 -20.10
N HIS A 19 15.32 22.46 -19.79
CA HIS A 19 16.47 23.36 -19.68
C HIS A 19 16.79 23.71 -18.23
N TYR A 20 18.06 23.59 -17.84
CA TYR A 20 18.54 23.95 -16.50
C TYR A 20 19.38 25.23 -16.54
N GLU A 21 18.90 26.28 -15.88
CA GLU A 21 19.60 27.54 -15.73
C GLU A 21 20.40 27.53 -14.40
N GLY A 22 21.63 27.03 -14.46
CA GLY A 22 22.45 26.76 -13.28
C GLY A 22 22.70 27.97 -12.38
N ARG A 23 22.77 29.19 -12.94
CA ARG A 23 22.96 30.43 -12.15
C ARG A 23 21.74 30.76 -11.29
N ALA A 24 20.54 30.54 -11.81
CA ALA A 24 19.29 30.81 -11.10
C ALA A 24 18.82 29.60 -10.27
N ASN A 25 19.44 28.43 -10.45
CA ASN A 25 18.99 27.14 -9.93
C ASN A 25 17.52 26.86 -10.31
N VAL A 26 17.18 27.11 -11.59
CA VAL A 26 15.82 27.00 -12.13
C VAL A 26 15.79 25.97 -13.24
N TYR A 27 14.78 25.09 -13.22
CA TYR A 27 14.47 24.20 -14.34
C TYR A 27 13.26 24.73 -15.10
N SER A 28 13.35 24.79 -16.43
CA SER A 28 12.21 25.09 -17.30
C SER A 28 11.97 23.95 -18.28
N LEU A 29 10.72 23.56 -18.48
CA LEU A 29 10.36 22.46 -19.39
C LEU A 29 8.98 22.73 -20.00
N ASP A 30 8.72 22.18 -21.19
CA ASP A 30 7.46 22.34 -21.88
C ASP A 30 6.59 21.10 -21.70
N TRP A 31 5.46 21.25 -21.01
CA TRP A 31 4.54 20.15 -20.74
C TRP A 31 3.13 20.49 -21.20
N LYS A 32 2.60 19.71 -22.16
CA LYS A 32 1.24 19.88 -22.71
C LYS A 32 0.98 21.30 -23.25
N GLY A 33 1.97 21.88 -23.94
CA GLY A 33 1.88 23.23 -24.50
C GLY A 33 1.98 24.37 -23.48
N ARG A 34 2.34 24.07 -22.23
CA ARG A 34 2.59 25.07 -21.18
C ARG A 34 4.03 24.98 -20.70
N LYS A 35 4.70 26.13 -20.68
CA LYS A 35 6.06 26.26 -20.14
C LYS A 35 6.01 26.26 -18.61
N LEU A 36 6.54 25.21 -18.00
CA LEU A 36 6.66 25.07 -16.56
C LEU A 36 8.05 25.55 -16.12
N ARG A 37 8.10 26.31 -15.01
CA ARG A 37 9.36 26.83 -14.43
C ARG A 37 9.40 26.48 -12.95
N LEU A 38 10.33 25.61 -12.57
CA LEU A 38 10.55 25.15 -11.21
C LEU A 38 11.54 26.08 -10.52
N LEU A 39 11.06 26.84 -9.54
CA LEU A 39 11.87 27.75 -8.75
C LEU A 39 12.50 27.01 -7.57
N PRO A 40 13.72 27.41 -7.16
CA PRO A 40 14.32 26.89 -5.94
C PRO A 40 13.42 27.27 -4.76
N LYS A 41 13.20 26.31 -3.85
CA LYS A 41 12.46 26.54 -2.61
C LYS A 41 13.13 27.70 -1.86
N PRO A 42 12.43 28.80 -1.53
CA PRO A 42 13.03 29.81 -0.67
C PRO A 42 13.27 29.18 0.70
N THR A 43 14.53 29.11 1.11
CA THR A 43 14.91 28.94 2.52
C THR A 43 14.23 30.05 3.31
N GLU A 44 13.72 29.75 4.51
CA GLU A 44 12.75 30.51 5.34
C GLU A 44 13.11 31.96 5.74
N ALA A 45 13.77 32.75 4.90
CA ALA A 45 14.07 34.17 5.14
C ALA A 45 13.55 35.02 3.99
N SER A 46 12.65 35.95 4.33
CA SER A 46 12.03 36.99 3.50
C SER A 46 10.80 36.60 2.66
N MET A 47 9.67 36.41 3.34
CA MET A 47 8.39 36.85 2.80
C MET A 47 8.00 38.15 3.50
N SER A 48 8.43 39.28 2.95
CA SER A 48 7.78 40.56 3.25
C SER A 48 6.43 40.58 2.53
N VAL A 49 5.36 40.41 3.30
CA VAL A 49 3.98 40.51 2.82
C VAL A 49 3.66 41.99 2.61
N THR A 50 3.78 42.46 1.37
CA THR A 50 3.16 43.72 0.95
C THR A 50 1.75 43.46 0.42
N GLY A 51 0.77 43.81 1.24
CA GLY A 51 -0.48 44.47 0.86
C GLY A 51 -1.50 43.71 0.00
N ALA A 52 -2.56 43.21 0.64
CA ALA A 52 -3.97 43.58 0.35
C ALA A 52 -4.91 42.74 1.23
N THR A 53 -5.54 43.37 2.21
CA THR A 53 -6.59 42.80 3.05
C THR A 53 -7.85 42.53 2.23
N LYS A 54 -8.01 41.29 1.78
CA LYS A 54 -9.33 40.70 1.60
C LYS A 54 -9.48 39.66 2.70
N GLN A 55 -10.30 39.95 3.71
CA GLN A 55 -10.68 38.97 4.72
C GLN A 55 -11.41 37.83 4.01
N ALA A 56 -10.67 36.77 3.69
CA ALA A 56 -11.25 35.52 3.24
C ALA A 56 -11.93 34.88 4.46
N ALA A 57 -13.21 34.49 4.32
CA ALA A 57 -13.94 33.84 5.41
C ALA A 57 -13.39 32.45 5.75
N ALA A 58 -12.63 31.83 4.84
CA ALA A 58 -11.95 30.56 5.06
C ALA A 58 -10.67 30.48 4.22
N HIS A 59 -9.64 29.84 4.78
CA HIS A 59 -8.39 29.49 4.08
C HIS A 59 -8.31 27.98 3.95
N LEU A 60 -8.03 27.48 2.73
CA LEU A 60 -7.73 26.07 2.51
C LEU A 60 -6.21 25.86 2.69
N VAL A 61 -5.82 25.04 3.66
CA VAL A 61 -4.44 24.90 4.12
C VAL A 61 -4.07 23.42 4.22
N SER A 62 -2.82 23.07 3.90
CA SER A 62 -2.31 21.69 4.07
C SER A 62 -2.03 21.37 5.54
N GLY A 63 -2.12 20.09 5.92
CA GLY A 63 -1.90 19.64 7.31
C GLY A 63 -0.61 20.17 7.98
N PRO A 64 0.56 20.14 7.31
CA PRO A 64 1.79 20.68 7.88
C PRO A 64 1.73 22.18 8.18
N VAL A 65 1.05 22.96 7.35
CA VAL A 65 0.93 24.41 7.53
C VAL A 65 -0.05 24.74 8.66
N LEU A 66 -1.10 23.94 8.84
CA LEU A 66 -1.98 24.01 10.03
C LEU A 66 -1.22 23.70 11.32
N ILE A 67 -0.31 22.73 11.30
CA ILE A 67 0.54 22.39 12.46
C ILE A 67 1.56 23.50 12.77
N GLN A 68 1.84 24.42 11.83
CA GLN A 68 2.74 25.55 12.07
C GLN A 68 2.00 26.81 12.54
N SER A 69 0.69 26.92 12.30
CA SER A 69 -0.11 28.10 12.63
C SER A 69 -0.56 28.20 14.10
N TRP A 70 -0.35 27.15 14.92
CA TRP A 70 -0.64 27.17 16.37
C TRP A 70 0.20 28.16 17.18
N ARG A 71 1.25 28.74 16.58
CA ARG A 71 2.11 29.73 17.23
C ARG A 71 1.41 31.08 17.44
N GLU A 72 0.25 31.29 16.83
CA GLU A 72 -0.58 32.46 17.06
C GLU A 72 -1.58 32.20 18.21
N PRO A 73 -1.81 33.16 19.12
CA PRO A 73 -2.68 32.99 20.30
C PRO A 73 -4.20 33.00 19.95
N SER A 74 -4.56 32.65 18.73
CA SER A 74 -5.91 32.75 18.18
C SER A 74 -6.58 31.36 18.14
N PRO A 75 -7.85 31.21 18.56
CA PRO A 75 -8.55 29.93 18.41
C PRO A 75 -8.72 29.60 16.92
N MET A 76 -8.16 28.48 16.48
CA MET A 76 -8.31 27.96 15.13
C MET A 76 -9.38 26.86 15.09
N PHE A 77 -10.25 26.91 14.09
CA PHE A 77 -11.21 25.85 13.79
C PHE A 77 -10.81 25.18 12.48
N ALA A 78 -10.76 23.85 12.46
CA ALA A 78 -10.48 23.07 11.27
C ALA A 78 -11.75 22.34 10.80
N LEU A 79 -12.11 22.53 9.53
CA LEU A 79 -13.15 21.74 8.87
C LEU A 79 -12.46 20.55 8.18
N LEU A 80 -12.59 19.36 8.75
CA LEU A 80 -12.05 18.14 8.16
C LEU A 80 -13.10 17.51 7.23
N ILE A 81 -12.84 17.49 5.93
CA ILE A 81 -13.63 16.70 4.98
C ILE A 81 -13.00 15.31 4.96
N VAL A 82 -13.62 14.37 5.67
CA VAL A 82 -13.28 12.97 5.57
C VAL A 82 -14.18 12.36 4.52
N GLU A 83 -13.58 11.74 3.51
CA GLU A 83 -14.33 10.85 2.64
C GLU A 83 -14.73 9.64 3.48
N THR A 84 -15.97 9.65 3.96
CA THR A 84 -16.59 8.49 4.57
C THR A 84 -16.79 7.47 3.46
N THR A 85 -15.74 6.69 3.21
CA THR A 85 -15.97 5.33 2.72
C THR A 85 -16.59 4.58 3.89
N GLU A 86 -17.89 4.76 4.06
CA GLU A 86 -18.75 3.78 4.70
C GLU A 86 -18.55 2.48 3.90
N ARG A 87 -17.50 1.73 4.25
CA ARG A 87 -17.56 0.28 4.28
C ARG A 87 -18.26 -0.13 5.57
N GLU A 88 -19.36 0.54 5.88
CA GLU A 88 -20.45 -0.20 6.48
C GLU A 88 -20.83 -1.20 5.40
N ALA A 89 -20.92 -2.48 5.75
CA ALA A 89 -21.68 -3.39 4.93
C ALA A 89 -23.04 -2.72 4.78
N ALA A 90 -23.26 -2.02 3.65
CA ALA A 90 -24.51 -1.34 3.43
C ALA A 90 -25.56 -2.39 3.73
N ASP A 91 -26.44 -2.09 4.69
CA ASP A 91 -27.72 -2.76 4.88
C ASP A 91 -28.48 -2.55 3.57
N THR A 92 -28.01 -3.26 2.56
CA THR A 92 -28.61 -3.42 1.27
C THR A 92 -29.82 -4.23 1.62
N VAL A 93 -30.96 -3.54 1.62
CA VAL A 93 -32.27 -4.16 1.77
C VAL A 93 -32.45 -5.02 0.51
N TYR A 94 -31.83 -6.20 0.54
CA TYR A 94 -31.98 -7.22 -0.48
C TYR A 94 -33.46 -7.60 -0.51
N ALA A 95 -33.99 -7.86 -1.70
CA ALA A 95 -35.31 -8.46 -1.85
C ALA A 95 -35.41 -9.75 -1.02
N GLU A 96 -36.60 -10.09 -0.52
CA GLU A 96 -36.79 -11.21 0.40
C GLU A 96 -36.23 -12.53 -0.16
N ASP A 97 -36.41 -12.77 -1.47
CA ASP A 97 -35.88 -13.95 -2.16
C ASP A 97 -34.34 -14.03 -2.10
N ILE A 98 -33.66 -12.89 -2.18
CA ILE A 98 -32.19 -12.81 -2.11
C ILE A 98 -31.74 -13.03 -0.66
N ARG A 99 -32.47 -12.49 0.32
CA ARG A 99 -32.16 -12.71 1.75
C ARG A 99 -32.28 -14.18 2.11
N LEU A 100 -33.35 -14.84 1.66
CA LEU A 100 -33.56 -16.27 1.85
C LEU A 100 -32.43 -17.09 1.22
N LEU A 101 -32.01 -16.75 0.00
CA LEU A 101 -30.91 -17.41 -0.68
C LEU A 101 -29.57 -17.24 0.06
N LEU A 102 -29.25 -16.02 0.50
CA LEU A 102 -28.04 -15.73 1.26
C LEU A 102 -28.03 -16.46 2.61
N GLN A 103 -29.20 -16.58 3.26
CA GLN A 103 -29.33 -17.33 4.50
C GLN A 103 -29.18 -18.84 4.27
N GLN A 104 -29.70 -19.37 3.16
CA GLN A 104 -29.58 -20.77 2.78
C GLN A 104 -28.13 -21.18 2.49
N PHE A 105 -27.35 -20.32 1.83
CA PHE A 105 -25.96 -20.60 1.41
C PHE A 105 -24.91 -19.83 2.22
N LYS A 106 -25.23 -19.52 3.48
CA LYS A 106 -24.32 -18.77 4.38
C LYS A 106 -22.99 -19.50 4.61
N ASP A 107 -22.97 -20.81 4.48
CA ASP A 107 -21.83 -21.70 4.62
C ASP A 107 -20.86 -21.67 3.43
N VAL A 108 -21.30 -21.22 2.24
CA VAL A 108 -20.48 -21.25 1.01
C VAL A 108 -19.38 -20.19 1.02
N CYS A 109 -19.59 -19.05 1.68
CA CYS A 109 -18.65 -17.94 1.72
C CYS A 109 -18.51 -17.38 3.15
N PRO A 110 -17.94 -18.15 4.09
CA PRO A 110 -17.67 -17.65 5.43
C PRO A 110 -16.58 -16.57 5.39
N HIS A 111 -16.60 -15.65 6.37
CA HIS A 111 -15.58 -14.61 6.49
C HIS A 111 -14.18 -15.20 6.74
N GLU A 112 -14.11 -16.34 7.42
CA GLU A 112 -12.90 -17.11 7.68
C GLU A 112 -13.12 -18.57 7.30
N LEU A 113 -12.09 -19.22 6.75
CA LEU A 113 -12.16 -20.63 6.40
C LEU A 113 -12.24 -21.50 7.67
N PRO A 114 -13.07 -22.55 7.67
CA PRO A 114 -13.11 -23.48 8.79
C PRO A 114 -11.75 -24.17 8.98
N ALA A 115 -11.39 -24.44 10.24
CA ALA A 115 -10.14 -25.10 10.64
C ALA A 115 -10.17 -26.63 10.39
N GLU A 116 -10.84 -27.06 9.34
CA GLU A 116 -11.05 -28.46 9.00
C GLU A 116 -10.62 -28.73 7.56
N LEU A 117 -10.05 -29.91 7.32
CA LEU A 117 -9.76 -30.36 5.97
C LEU A 117 -11.06 -30.62 5.21
N PRO A 118 -11.12 -30.30 3.91
CA PRO A 118 -12.28 -30.60 3.11
C PRO A 118 -12.53 -32.13 3.11
N PRO A 119 -13.80 -32.56 3.07
CA PRO A 119 -14.14 -33.98 3.02
C PRO A 119 -13.49 -34.62 1.80
N LEU A 120 -13.09 -35.89 1.95
CA LEU A 120 -12.51 -36.67 0.86
C LEU A 120 -13.48 -36.72 -0.32
N ARG A 121 -12.97 -36.42 -1.51
CA ARG A 121 -13.71 -36.46 -2.77
C ARG A 121 -13.16 -37.56 -3.66
N ASN A 122 -13.94 -37.96 -4.65
CA ASN A 122 -13.53 -38.94 -5.67
C ASN A 122 -12.32 -38.48 -6.49
N ILE A 123 -12.08 -37.16 -6.55
CA ILE A 123 -10.93 -36.57 -7.22
C ILE A 123 -10.07 -35.91 -6.13
N GLN A 124 -8.85 -36.41 -5.96
CA GLN A 124 -7.85 -35.82 -5.07
C GLN A 124 -6.77 -35.12 -5.89
N HIS A 125 -6.14 -34.11 -5.30
CA HIS A 125 -4.99 -33.45 -5.91
C HIS A 125 -3.79 -34.42 -5.88
N GLN A 126 -3.28 -34.77 -7.06
CA GLN A 126 -2.09 -35.58 -7.23
C GLN A 126 -1.01 -34.74 -7.94
N ILE A 127 0.23 -34.85 -7.47
CA ILE A 127 1.39 -34.22 -8.13
C ILE A 127 2.06 -35.30 -8.96
N ASP A 128 1.91 -35.23 -10.28
CA ASP A 128 2.57 -36.15 -11.19
C ASP A 128 4.02 -35.69 -11.45
N PHE A 129 4.97 -36.60 -11.24
CA PHE A 129 6.38 -36.34 -11.54
C PHE A 129 6.70 -36.70 -12.98
N HIS A 130 7.49 -35.85 -13.63
CA HIS A 130 8.16 -36.26 -14.87
C HIS A 130 9.16 -37.39 -14.57
N PRO A 131 9.32 -38.36 -15.49
CA PRO A 131 10.28 -39.44 -15.30
C PRO A 131 11.69 -38.87 -15.13
N ASN A 132 12.41 -39.37 -14.12
CA ASN A 132 13.74 -38.91 -13.69
C ASN A 132 13.81 -37.49 -13.09
N ALA A 133 12.68 -36.88 -12.72
CA ALA A 133 12.70 -35.62 -11.98
C ALA A 133 13.34 -35.80 -10.60
N MET A 134 14.24 -34.89 -10.23
CA MET A 134 14.84 -34.84 -8.88
C MET A 134 14.03 -33.91 -7.99
N LEU A 135 13.73 -34.36 -6.77
CA LEU A 135 13.07 -33.53 -5.76
C LEU A 135 14.06 -32.49 -5.22
N PRO A 136 13.67 -31.21 -5.14
CA PRO A 136 14.51 -30.18 -4.53
C PRO A 136 14.62 -30.39 -3.02
N ASN A 137 15.84 -30.28 -2.49
CA ASN A 137 16.09 -30.20 -1.06
C ASN A 137 17.02 -29.01 -0.81
N LEU A 138 16.40 -27.84 -0.66
CA LEU A 138 17.09 -26.57 -0.53
C LEU A 138 17.00 -26.08 0.92
N PRO A 139 18.09 -25.52 1.48
CA PRO A 139 18.05 -24.94 2.82
C PRO A 139 17.14 -23.71 2.85
N HIS A 140 16.62 -23.37 4.04
CA HIS A 140 15.83 -22.15 4.23
C HIS A 140 16.65 -20.90 3.90
N TYR A 141 15.98 -19.82 3.46
CA TYR A 141 16.65 -18.52 3.32
C TYR A 141 17.06 -17.96 4.68
N ARG A 142 18.09 -17.10 4.69
CA ARG A 142 18.46 -16.36 5.90
C ARG A 142 17.40 -15.30 6.16
N LEU A 143 16.81 -15.32 7.35
CA LEU A 143 15.78 -14.41 7.80
C LEU A 143 16.27 -13.64 9.02
N SER A 144 15.85 -12.39 9.17
CA SER A 144 16.06 -11.61 10.39
C SER A 144 15.25 -12.20 11.56
N PRO A 145 15.61 -11.92 12.83
CA PRO A 145 14.86 -12.43 13.98
C PRO A 145 13.37 -12.07 13.95
N LYS A 146 13.04 -10.88 13.43
CA LYS A 146 11.64 -10.43 13.27
C LYS A 146 10.91 -11.26 12.23
N GLU A 147 11.51 -11.50 11.06
CA GLU A 147 10.93 -12.33 10.01
C GLU A 147 10.78 -13.78 10.45
N GLN A 148 11.73 -14.32 11.23
CA GLN A 148 11.62 -15.67 11.80
C GLN A 148 10.42 -15.80 12.74
N GLN A 149 10.17 -14.80 13.58
CA GLN A 149 9.00 -14.77 14.47
C GLN A 149 7.69 -14.72 13.67
N ILE A 150 7.63 -13.91 12.61
CA ILE A 150 6.46 -13.83 11.73
C ILE A 150 6.20 -15.17 11.04
N LEU A 151 7.25 -15.78 10.47
CA LEU A 151 7.14 -17.08 9.82
C LEU A 151 6.69 -18.16 10.80
N ALA A 152 7.25 -18.20 12.01
CA ALA A 152 6.83 -19.13 13.06
C ALA A 152 5.35 -18.95 13.41
N GLY A 153 4.88 -17.72 13.60
CA GLY A 153 3.46 -17.43 13.86
C GLY A 153 2.54 -17.90 12.74
N ILE A 154 2.92 -17.72 11.47
CA ILE A 154 2.16 -18.24 10.32
C ILE A 154 2.12 -19.77 10.34
N VAL A 155 3.26 -20.43 10.59
CA VAL A 155 3.34 -21.89 10.65
C VAL A 155 2.46 -22.45 11.78
N ASP A 156 2.51 -21.82 12.96
CA ASP A 156 1.69 -22.22 14.12
C ASP A 156 0.19 -22.07 13.83
N ASP A 157 -0.25 -20.98 13.20
CA ASP A 157 -1.64 -20.78 12.78
C ASP A 157 -2.09 -21.85 11.77
N LEU A 158 -1.24 -22.17 10.79
CA LEU A 158 -1.54 -23.23 9.80
C LEU A 158 -1.60 -24.62 10.42
N LEU A 159 -0.75 -24.91 11.42
CA LEU A 159 -0.77 -26.17 12.17
C LEU A 159 -2.04 -26.27 13.03
N GLN A 160 -2.44 -25.19 13.72
CA GLN A 160 -3.68 -25.13 14.50
C GLN A 160 -4.91 -25.36 13.62
N LYS A 161 -4.91 -24.80 12.40
CA LYS A 161 -5.97 -25.00 11.39
C LYS A 161 -5.90 -26.35 10.67
N GLN A 162 -4.94 -27.21 11.00
CA GLN A 162 -4.72 -28.51 10.36
C GLN A 162 -4.52 -28.45 8.84
N LEU A 163 -4.09 -27.30 8.32
CA LEU A 163 -3.82 -27.11 6.89
C LEU A 163 -2.45 -27.66 6.48
N ILE A 164 -1.53 -27.74 7.44
CA ILE A 164 -0.21 -28.37 7.29
C ILE A 164 0.05 -29.34 8.44
N GLN A 165 1.04 -30.21 8.27
CA GLN A 165 1.49 -31.14 9.30
C GLN A 165 3.01 -31.30 9.25
N SER A 166 3.62 -31.67 10.38
CA SER A 166 5.04 -32.03 10.42
C SER A 166 5.29 -33.26 9.54
N SER A 167 6.37 -33.24 8.76
CA SER A 167 6.73 -34.32 7.85
C SER A 167 8.23 -34.56 7.82
N LEU A 168 8.62 -35.80 7.50
CA LEU A 168 10.01 -36.20 7.24
C LEU A 168 10.24 -36.37 5.73
N SER A 169 9.82 -35.36 4.96
CA SER A 169 9.92 -35.37 3.50
C SER A 169 11.39 -35.25 3.04
N PRO A 170 11.82 -36.02 2.01
CA PRO A 170 13.11 -35.82 1.36
C PRO A 170 13.17 -34.55 0.49
N CYS A 171 12.02 -33.91 0.24
CA CYS A 171 11.86 -32.69 -0.52
C CYS A 171 11.64 -31.50 0.42
N ALA A 172 12.42 -30.43 0.24
CA ALA A 172 12.30 -29.18 0.99
C ALA A 172 12.56 -27.97 0.07
N VAL A 173 11.72 -26.95 0.20
CA VAL A 173 11.81 -25.69 -0.56
C VAL A 173 11.72 -24.52 0.43
N PRO A 174 12.58 -23.50 0.30
CA PRO A 174 12.57 -22.36 1.22
C PRO A 174 11.29 -21.52 1.08
N ALA A 175 10.76 -21.06 2.20
CA ALA A 175 9.64 -20.11 2.24
C ALA A 175 10.14 -18.65 2.10
N LEU A 176 9.30 -17.82 1.48
CA LEU A 176 9.53 -16.38 1.34
C LEU A 176 8.36 -15.62 1.96
N LEU A 177 8.66 -14.64 2.81
CA LEU A 177 7.66 -13.72 3.35
C LEU A 177 7.39 -12.61 2.33
N VAL A 178 6.11 -12.33 2.11
CA VAL A 178 5.66 -11.27 1.19
C VAL A 178 4.83 -10.28 1.98
N GLN A 179 5.26 -9.01 1.96
CA GLN A 179 4.50 -7.93 2.57
C GLN A 179 3.22 -7.69 1.78
N LYS A 180 2.07 -8.06 2.37
CA LYS A 180 0.76 -7.77 1.80
C LYS A 180 0.38 -6.32 2.11
N ARG A 181 -0.24 -5.64 1.14
CA ARG A 181 -0.86 -4.33 1.40
C ARG A 181 -2.17 -4.57 2.13
N THR A 182 -2.22 -4.28 3.43
CA THR A 182 -3.46 -4.18 4.19
C THR A 182 -4.15 -2.85 3.88
N VAL A 183 -5.47 -2.88 3.72
CA VAL A 183 -6.27 -1.64 3.71
C VAL A 183 -6.31 -1.19 5.16
N ILE A 184 -5.71 -0.03 5.44
CA ILE A 184 -5.49 0.58 6.76
C ILE A 184 -4.28 0.01 7.52
N GLY A 185 -3.17 0.75 7.47
CA GLY A 185 -2.40 1.19 8.64
C GLY A 185 -1.70 0.19 9.57
N GLU A 186 -1.95 -1.12 9.47
CA GLU A 186 -1.33 -2.11 10.34
C GLU A 186 -0.46 -3.05 9.51
N CYS A 187 0.85 -2.90 9.71
CA CYS A 187 1.87 -3.81 9.23
C CYS A 187 1.91 -5.04 10.15
N VAL A 188 1.74 -6.23 9.59
CA VAL A 188 2.29 -7.47 10.17
C VAL A 188 3.65 -7.71 9.53
#